data_AF-A0A3M5D7C6-F1
#
_entry.id   AF-A0A3M5D7C6-F1
#
_cell.length_a   1.000
_cell.length_b   1.000
_cell.length_c   1.000
_cell.angle_alpha   90.00
_cell.angle_beta   90.00
_cell.angle_gamma   90.00
#
_symmetry.space_group_name_H-M   'P 1'
#
loop_
_entity.id
_entity.type
_entity.pdbx_description
1 polymer ?
#
loop_
_entity_poly.entity_id
_entity_poly.type
_entity_poly.pdbx_seq_one_letter_code
_entity_poly.pdbx_strand_id
1 'polypeptide(L)'
;MRQPDIEIYLKDAEHAAVAAWLEQALGPCGPWQEHGQTLKCTARGEHGAVRVTWLPKAVGKWHSLFLESDSTPWDDDLACARAAHAALGVEIR
;
A
#
# COMPACT_ATOMS: atom_id res chain seq x y z
N MET A 1 13.75 -13.87 4.35
CA MET A 1 12.79 -14.61 3.51
C MET A 1 11.70 -13.64 3.17
N ARG A 2 11.26 -13.60 1.91
CA ARG A 2 10.25 -12.65 1.45
C ARG A 2 8.86 -13.04 1.96
N GLN A 3 8.09 -12.06 2.44
CA GLN A 3 6.70 -12.29 2.86
C GLN A 3 5.76 -12.37 1.64
N PRO A 4 4.74 -13.23 1.69
CA PRO A 4 3.78 -13.38 0.58
C PRO A 4 2.73 -12.26 0.50
N ASP A 5 2.67 -11.44 1.55
CA ASP A 5 1.81 -10.28 1.68
C ASP A 5 2.48 -9.28 2.61
N ILE A 6 2.07 -8.02 2.50
CA ILE A 6 2.58 -6.91 3.32
C ILE A 6 1.39 -6.12 3.85
N GLU A 7 1.35 -5.86 5.15
CA GLU A 7 0.39 -4.94 5.77
C GLU A 7 1.12 -3.87 6.60
N ILE A 8 0.89 -2.60 6.26
CA ILE A 8 1.41 -1.46 7.03
C ILE A 8 0.30 -0.47 7.38
N TYR A 9 0.46 0.22 8.51
CA TYR A 9 -0.49 1.23 8.97
C TYR A 9 0.07 2.63 8.79
N LEU A 10 -0.65 3.51 8.10
CA LEU A 10 -0.24 4.88 7.81
C LEU A 10 -1.11 5.88 8.58
N LYS A 11 -0.49 6.79 9.33
CA LYS A 11 -1.23 7.78 10.15
C LYS A 11 -1.58 9.03 9.36
N ASP A 12 -2.86 9.42 9.40
CA ASP A 12 -3.37 10.65 8.77
C ASP A 12 -2.93 10.81 7.29
N ALA A 13 -2.72 9.70 6.58
CA ALA A 13 -2.23 9.69 5.21
C ALA A 13 -3.36 9.92 4.20
N GLU A 14 -3.09 10.76 3.20
CA GLU A 14 -4.04 10.99 2.11
C GLU A 14 -4.00 9.85 1.08
N HIS A 15 -5.17 9.28 0.77
CA HIS A 15 -5.28 8.18 -0.19
C HIS A 15 -4.68 8.53 -1.56
N ALA A 16 -4.83 9.77 -2.03
CA ALA A 16 -4.27 10.22 -3.31
C ALA A 16 -2.73 10.19 -3.31
N ALA A 17 -2.09 10.61 -2.20
CA ALA A 17 -0.64 10.55 -2.05
C ALA A 17 -0.15 9.10 -2.00
N VAL A 18 -0.86 8.22 -1.28
CA VAL A 18 -0.56 6.78 -1.22
C VAL A 18 -0.70 6.14 -2.60
N ALA A 19 -1.77 6.44 -3.34
CA ALA A 19 -1.98 5.92 -4.70
C ALA A 19 -0.86 6.37 -5.65
N ALA A 20 -0.47 7.65 -5.62
CA ALA A 20 0.62 8.17 -6.45
C ALA A 20 1.97 7.51 -6.12
N TRP A 21 2.25 7.27 -4.84
CA TRP A 21 3.45 6.55 -4.42
C TRP A 21 3.43 5.08 -4.87
N LEU A 22 2.28 4.39 -4.76
CA LEU A 22 2.13 3.02 -5.24
C LEU A 22 2.33 2.92 -6.75
N GLU A 23 1.83 3.89 -7.53
CA GLU A 23 2.06 3.93 -8.97
C GLU A 23 3.54 4.04 -9.33
N GLN A 24 4.31 4.80 -8.55
CA GLN A 24 5.76 4.94 -8.72
C GLN A 24 6.51 3.67 -8.30
N ALA A 25 6.09 3.01 -7.21
CA ALA A 25 6.80 1.87 -6.64
C ALA A 25 6.44 0.53 -7.30
N LEU A 26 5.18 0.36 -7.72
CA LEU A 26 4.63 -0.91 -8.22
C LEU A 26 4.25 -0.87 -9.69
N GLY A 27 4.23 0.31 -10.31
CA GLY A 27 3.67 0.55 -11.64
C GLY A 27 2.19 0.95 -11.60
N PRO A 28 1.59 1.28 -12.76
CA PRO A 28 0.25 1.86 -12.84
C PRO A 28 -0.82 1.09 -12.06
N CYS A 29 -1.55 1.81 -11.21
CA CYS A 29 -2.73 1.30 -10.54
C CYS A 29 -3.92 1.33 -11.49
N GLY A 30 -4.64 0.22 -11.58
CA GLY A 30 -5.98 0.21 -12.16
C GLY A 30 -6.94 1.12 -11.36
N PRO A 31 -8.18 1.33 -11.86
CA PRO A 31 -9.15 2.15 -11.17
C PRO A 31 -9.42 1.60 -9.77
N TRP A 32 -9.41 2.50 -8.78
CA TRP A 32 -9.79 2.16 -7.42
C TRP A 32 -11.29 1.90 -7.34
N GLN A 33 -11.66 0.76 -6.78
CA GLN A 33 -13.04 0.33 -6.61
C GLN A 33 -13.39 0.28 -5.13
N GLU A 34 -14.53 0.85 -4.76
CA GLU A 34 -15.07 0.74 -3.41
C GLU A 34 -15.68 -0.65 -3.18
N HIS A 35 -15.34 -1.25 -2.05
CA HIS A 35 -15.92 -2.50 -1.57
C HIS A 35 -16.17 -2.41 -0.08
N GLY A 36 -17.39 -1.99 0.28
CA GLY A 36 -17.75 -1.68 1.66
C GLY A 36 -16.94 -0.48 2.18
N GLN A 37 -16.13 -0.71 3.22
CA GLN A 37 -15.26 0.31 3.78
C GLN A 37 -13.87 0.36 3.13
N THR A 38 -13.56 -0.58 2.22
CA THR A 38 -12.24 -0.66 1.58
C THR A 38 -12.26 -0.08 0.18
N LEU A 39 -11.10 0.43 -0.24
CA LEU A 39 -10.80 0.78 -1.62
C LEU A 39 -9.80 -0.26 -2.14
N LYS A 40 -10.03 -0.78 -3.35
CA LYS A 40 -9.18 -1.81 -3.94
C LYS A 40 -8.73 -1.44 -5.33
N CYS A 41 -7.48 -1.74 -5.67
CA CYS A 41 -7.00 -1.65 -7.03
C CYS A 41 -6.02 -2.79 -7.33
N THR A 42 -5.55 -2.86 -8.57
CA THR A 42 -4.44 -3.75 -8.96
C THR A 42 -3.37 -2.90 -9.62
N ALA A 43 -2.19 -2.86 -9.02
CA ALA A 43 -1.00 -2.31 -9.65
C ALA A 43 -0.39 -3.34 -10.59
N ARG A 44 0.07 -2.90 -11.77
CA ARG A 44 0.74 -3.77 -12.74
C ARG A 44 2.04 -3.11 -13.19
N GLY A 45 3.16 -3.70 -12.80
CA GLY A 45 4.49 -3.22 -13.18
C GLY A 45 5.49 -4.35 -13.36
N GLU A 46 6.78 -4.03 -13.25
CA GLU A 46 7.89 -4.98 -13.43
C GLU A 46 7.82 -6.17 -12.44
N HIS A 47 7.22 -5.91 -11.29
CA HIS A 47 6.97 -6.83 -10.19
C HIS A 47 5.73 -7.72 -10.41
N GLY A 48 5.10 -7.68 -11.58
CA GLY A 48 3.86 -8.39 -11.86
C GLY A 48 2.62 -7.65 -11.36
N ALA A 49 1.55 -8.39 -11.10
CA ALA A 49 0.29 -7.83 -10.64
C ALA A 49 0.18 -7.91 -9.11
N VAL A 50 0.04 -6.76 -8.46
CA VAL A 50 -0.12 -6.64 -7.01
C VAL A 50 -1.55 -6.19 -6.71
N ARG A 51 -2.31 -6.98 -5.94
CA ARG A 51 -3.61 -6.52 -5.43
C ARG A 51 -3.37 -5.63 -4.23
N VAL A 52 -4.00 -4.47 -4.25
CA VAL A 52 -3.87 -3.45 -3.21
C VAL A 52 -5.22 -3.26 -2.57
N THR A 53 -5.26 -3.31 -1.24
CA THR A 53 -6.42 -2.93 -0.43
C THR A 53 -6.03 -1.76 0.47
N TRP A 54 -6.81 -0.69 0.42
CA TRP A 54 -6.73 0.46 1.30
C TRP A 54 -7.96 0.49 2.21
N LEU A 55 -7.73 0.46 3.52
CA LEU A 55 -8.78 0.60 4.53
C LEU A 55 -8.59 1.92 5.28
N PRO A 56 -9.37 2.96 4.95
CA PRO A 56 -9.29 4.23 5.65
C PRO A 56 -9.78 4.13 7.09
N LYS A 57 -9.07 4.80 8.02
CA LYS A 57 -9.44 4.87 9.45
C LYS A 57 -9.67 3.47 10.07
N ALA A 58 -8.83 2.50 9.72
CA ALA A 58 -8.82 1.16 10.29
C ALA A 58 -8.83 1.20 11.83
N VAL A 59 -7.99 2.07 12.43
CA VAL A 59 -8.01 2.36 13.87
C VAL A 59 -7.72 3.84 14.12
N GLY A 60 -8.74 4.61 14.50
CA GLY A 60 -8.59 6.04 14.80
C GLY A 60 -8.08 6.83 13.58
N LYS A 61 -6.82 7.29 13.65
CA LYS A 61 -6.14 8.05 12.59
C LYS A 61 -5.31 7.16 11.65
N TRP A 62 -5.28 5.86 11.89
CA TRP A 62 -4.47 4.92 11.13
C TRP A 62 -5.29 4.30 9.99
N HIS A 63 -4.73 4.33 8.80
CA HIS A 63 -5.23 3.64 7.61
C HIS A 63 -4.42 2.36 7.42
N SER A 64 -5.06 1.23 7.09
CA SER A 64 -4.34 0.01 6.71
C SER A 64 -4.11 0.02 5.19
N LEU A 65 -2.90 -0.31 4.78
CA LEU A 65 -2.53 -0.62 3.40
C LEU A 65 -2.06 -2.07 3.36
N PHE A 66 -2.76 -2.87 2.57
CA PHE A 66 -2.49 -4.29 2.40
C PHE A 66 -2.14 -4.61 0.94
N LEU A 67 -1.01 -5.28 0.75
CA LEU A 67 -0.47 -5.68 -0.53
C LEU A 67 -0.42 -7.22 -0.60
N GLU A 68 -1.27 -7.81 -1.43
CA GLU A 68 -1.38 -9.27 -1.56
C GLU A 68 -0.47 -9.75 -2.69
N SER A 69 0.84 -9.78 -2.44
CA SER A 69 1.82 -10.29 -3.40
C SER A 69 3.18 -10.58 -2.76
N ASP A 70 3.77 -11.72 -3.12
CA ASP A 70 5.16 -12.05 -2.86
C ASP A 70 6.13 -11.42 -3.87
N SER A 71 5.65 -10.56 -4.76
CA SER A 71 6.43 -10.04 -5.87
C SER A 71 6.71 -8.54 -5.76
N THR A 72 6.29 -7.88 -4.66
CA THR A 72 6.52 -6.44 -4.40
C THR A 72 8.02 -6.05 -4.43
N PRO A 73 8.40 -4.77 -4.42
CA PRO A 73 9.80 -4.38 -4.29
C PRO A 73 10.40 -4.67 -2.90
N TRP A 74 9.55 -4.94 -1.90
CA TRP A 74 9.94 -5.03 -0.50
C TRP A 74 9.94 -6.49 -0.03
N ASP A 75 10.92 -6.85 0.80
CA ASP A 75 11.02 -8.21 1.33
C ASP A 75 10.02 -8.47 2.47
N ASP A 76 9.65 -7.43 3.23
CA ASP A 76 8.77 -7.52 4.40
C ASP A 76 8.05 -6.18 4.71
N ASP A 77 7.17 -6.22 5.71
CA ASP A 77 6.44 -5.06 6.25
C ASP A 77 7.36 -3.90 6.63
N LEU A 78 8.51 -4.20 7.26
CA LEU A 78 9.43 -3.17 7.73
C LEU A 78 10.11 -2.44 6.55
N ALA A 79 10.50 -3.16 5.50
CA ALA A 79 11.06 -2.58 4.30
C ALA A 79 10.04 -1.69 3.57
N CYS A 80 8.78 -2.16 3.46
CA CYS A 80 7.70 -1.37 2.89
C CYS A 80 7.40 -0.13 3.74
N ALA A 81 7.30 -0.27 5.06
CA ALA A 81 7.05 0.82 5.99
C ALA A 81 8.12 1.92 5.91
N ARG A 82 9.40 1.54 5.80
CA ARG A 82 10.51 2.50 5.62
C ARG A 82 10.39 3.25 4.30
N ALA A 83 10.05 2.56 3.21
CA ALA A 83 9.87 3.19 1.91
C ALA A 83 8.66 4.14 1.90
N ALA A 84 7.54 3.72 2.49
CA ALA A 84 6.33 4.53 2.65
C ALA A 84 6.62 5.79 3.48
N HIS A 85 7.30 5.64 4.63
CA HIS A 85 7.70 6.77 5.47
C HIS A 85 8.60 7.75 4.70
N ALA A 86 9.59 7.24 3.96
CA ALA A 86 10.50 8.07 3.18
C ALA A 86 9.79 8.84 2.06
N ALA A 87 8.78 8.24 1.42
CA ALA A 87 8.04 8.85 0.32
C ALA A 87 6.94 9.83 0.80
N LEU A 88 6.24 9.48 1.89
CA LEU A 88 5.02 10.17 2.32
C LEU A 88 5.24 11.11 3.50
N GLY A 89 6.32 10.94 4.27
CA GLY A 89 6.62 11.76 5.45
C GLY A 89 5.64 11.60 6.62
N VAL A 90 4.84 10.52 6.62
CA VAL A 90 3.86 10.21 7.67
C VAL A 90 4.36 9.11 8.60
N GLU A 91 3.84 9.07 9.83
CA GLU A 91 4.13 7.98 10.78
C GLU A 91 3.59 6.64 10.24
N ILE A 92 4.41 5.60 10.30
CA ILE A 92 4.07 4.23 9.87
C ILE A 92 4.18 3.27 11.07
N ARG A 93 3.31 2.28 11.14
CA ARG A 93 3.32 1.18 12.13
C ARG A 93 3.23 -0.17 11.46
#